data_AF-A0A540LGX8-F1
#
_entry.id   AF-A0A540LGX8-F1
#
_cell.length_a   1.000
_cell.length_b   1.000
_cell.length_c   1.000
_cell.angle_alpha   90.00
_cell.angle_beta   90.00
_cell.angle_gamma   90.00
#
_symmetry.space_group_name_H-M   'P 1'
#
loop_
_entity.id
_entity.type
_entity.pdbx_description
1 polymer ?
#
loop_
_entity_poly.entity_id
_entity_poly.type
_entity_poly.pdbx_seq_one_letter_code
_entity_poly.pdbx_strand_id
1 'polypeptide(L)'
;MAAPIVNKEYLQEIEKARRDLRALIYSKNCAPIMLRVAWHDAGTYDAKTRNGIPGGPNGSIRNKVELNHSANKGLETAVQICEEVKAKHPKITYADLYQLAGVVAVEITGGPSINFVPGRKDSNQSPPEGRLPDAKLGASHLREVFYRMGLSDKDIVVLSGGHTLGKANKRSGFEGPWTKEPWKFDNSYFVELLEGQTEGLLQLPTDKALVEDPVFHRYVELYAKDNDAFFRDYAVSHKKLSELGFTQPSSAPKVLVTLTIAAIIAALVYDKCKSFVQDMKTLV
;
A
#
# COMPACT_ATOMS: atom_id res chain seq x y z
N MET A 1 11.88 -12.73 -15.07
CA MET A 1 11.74 -11.56 -14.18
C MET A 1 11.61 -10.32 -15.05
N ALA A 2 10.73 -9.39 -14.71
CA ALA A 2 10.64 -8.12 -15.43
C ALA A 2 11.95 -7.33 -15.28
N ALA A 3 12.32 -6.55 -16.29
CA ALA A 3 13.48 -5.67 -16.20
C ALA A 3 13.29 -4.69 -15.04
N PRO A 4 14.35 -4.40 -14.25
CA PRO A 4 14.23 -3.45 -13.15
C PRO A 4 13.86 -2.07 -13.69
N ILE A 5 12.95 -1.42 -12.98
CA ILE A 5 12.40 -0.08 -13.31
C ILE A 5 13.51 0.98 -13.36
N VAL A 6 14.53 0.75 -12.54
CA VAL A 6 15.64 1.66 -12.28
C VAL A 6 16.96 0.97 -12.59
N ASN A 7 18.00 1.76 -12.84
CA ASN A 7 19.33 1.23 -13.13
C ASN A 7 20.01 0.64 -11.88
N LYS A 8 21.13 -0.06 -12.09
CA LYS A 8 21.89 -0.72 -11.02
C LYS A 8 22.37 0.25 -9.94
N GLU A 9 22.77 1.46 -10.32
CA GLU A 9 23.23 2.47 -9.35
C GLU A 9 22.12 2.89 -8.40
N TYR A 10 20.90 3.10 -8.91
CA TYR A 10 19.75 3.47 -8.09
C TYR A 10 19.38 2.34 -7.13
N LEU A 11 19.41 1.07 -7.59
CA LEU A 11 19.20 -0.09 -6.71
C LEU A 11 20.23 -0.13 -5.57
N GLN A 12 21.50 0.10 -5.88
CA GLN A 12 22.55 0.15 -4.85
C GLN A 12 22.33 1.29 -3.86
N GLU A 13 21.82 2.43 -4.32
CA GLU A 13 21.51 3.57 -3.46
C GLU A 13 20.32 3.30 -2.55
N ILE A 14 19.28 2.63 -3.04
CA ILE A 14 18.14 2.15 -2.24
C ILE A 14 18.62 1.22 -1.13
N GLU A 15 19.53 0.29 -1.41
CA GLU A 15 20.06 -0.62 -0.39
C GLU A 15 20.91 0.10 0.67
N LYS A 16 21.64 1.16 0.31
CA LYS A 16 22.32 2.01 1.30
C LYS A 16 21.30 2.76 2.15
N ALA A 17 20.31 3.40 1.52
CA ALA A 17 19.26 4.12 2.23
C ALA A 17 18.46 3.21 3.17
N ARG A 18 18.20 1.95 2.79
CA ARG A 18 17.58 0.93 3.65
C ARG A 18 18.39 0.71 4.93
N ARG A 19 19.73 0.58 4.82
CA ARG A 19 20.60 0.40 6.00
C ARG A 19 20.60 1.63 6.90
N ASP A 20 20.67 2.82 6.31
CA ASP A 20 20.63 4.08 7.06
C ASP A 20 19.28 4.29 7.76
N LEU A 21 18.17 3.96 7.09
CA LEU A 21 16.84 3.92 7.70
C LEU A 21 16.78 2.93 8.86
N ARG A 22 17.29 1.69 8.70
CA ARG A 22 17.28 0.70 9.80
C ARG A 22 17.97 1.26 11.04
N ALA A 23 19.16 1.83 10.89
CA ALA A 23 19.91 2.42 12.00
C ALA A 23 19.18 3.63 12.61
N LEU A 24 18.63 4.50 11.77
CA LEU A 24 17.96 5.72 12.20
C LEU A 24 16.64 5.43 12.94
N ILE A 25 15.82 4.54 12.38
CA ILE A 25 14.51 4.20 12.95
C ILE A 25 14.67 3.47 14.28
N TYR A 26 15.66 2.56 14.37
CA TYR A 26 16.01 1.91 15.64
C TYR A 26 16.50 2.92 16.68
N SER A 27 17.47 3.78 16.34
CA SER A 27 18.07 4.71 17.30
C SER A 27 17.11 5.78 17.80
N LYS A 28 16.19 6.27 16.96
CA LYS A 28 15.17 7.26 17.35
C LYS A 28 13.87 6.65 17.87
N ASN A 29 13.76 5.32 17.91
CA ASN A 29 12.53 4.61 18.26
C ASN A 29 11.28 5.16 17.53
N CYS A 30 11.38 5.33 16.21
CA CYS A 30 10.38 6.05 15.42
C CYS A 30 9.67 5.19 14.36
N ALA A 31 9.74 3.86 14.47
CA ALA A 31 9.07 2.95 13.53
C ALA A 31 7.57 3.26 13.33
N PRO A 32 6.77 3.55 14.37
CA PRO A 32 5.35 3.83 14.16
C PRO A 32 5.07 5.06 13.30
N ILE A 33 5.84 6.15 13.47
CA ILE A 33 5.63 7.37 12.68
C ILE A 33 6.14 7.22 11.23
N MET A 34 7.13 6.35 11.01
CA MET A 34 7.62 5.99 9.67
C MET A 34 6.60 5.13 8.91
N LEU A 35 5.96 4.18 9.60
CA LEU A 35 4.84 3.43 9.02
C LEU A 35 3.67 4.37 8.70
N ARG A 36 3.36 5.30 9.61
CA ARG A 36 2.29 6.30 9.41
C ARG A 36 2.57 7.21 8.21
N VAL A 37 3.77 7.77 8.05
CA VAL A 37 4.04 8.65 6.90
C VAL A 37 3.92 7.91 5.57
N ALA A 38 4.36 6.65 5.50
CA ALA A 38 4.19 5.81 4.32
C ALA A 38 2.70 5.52 4.01
N TRP A 39 1.91 5.18 5.04
CA TRP A 39 0.46 5.00 4.94
C TRP A 39 -0.24 6.27 4.45
N HIS A 40 0.07 7.43 5.04
CA HIS A 40 -0.59 8.70 4.72
C HIS A 40 -0.23 9.21 3.32
N ASP A 41 1.00 9.02 2.84
CA ASP A 41 1.39 9.36 1.46
C ASP A 41 0.60 8.48 0.46
N ALA A 42 0.55 7.16 0.72
CA ALA A 42 -0.13 6.21 -0.16
C ALA A 42 -1.67 6.32 -0.14
N GLY A 43 -2.26 6.55 1.03
CA GLY A 43 -3.71 6.49 1.27
C GLY A 43 -4.52 7.61 0.60
N THR A 44 -3.85 8.58 -0.02
CA THR A 44 -4.50 9.67 -0.78
C THR A 44 -4.86 9.26 -2.21
N TYR A 45 -4.46 8.06 -2.65
CA TYR A 45 -4.71 7.59 -4.01
C TYR A 45 -6.21 7.49 -4.32
N ASP A 46 -6.56 7.89 -5.54
CA ASP A 46 -7.87 7.73 -6.14
C ASP A 46 -7.77 7.09 -7.53
N ALA A 47 -8.19 5.83 -7.61
CA ALA A 47 -8.16 5.05 -8.86
C ALA A 47 -9.10 5.60 -9.95
N LYS A 48 -10.06 6.48 -9.60
CA LYS A 48 -11.05 7.03 -10.54
C LYS A 48 -10.65 8.40 -11.09
N THR A 49 -9.60 9.03 -10.57
CA THR A 49 -9.15 10.34 -11.04
C THR A 49 -8.72 10.26 -12.51
N ARG A 50 -9.48 10.93 -13.40
CA ARG A 50 -9.15 11.07 -14.84
C ARG A 50 -8.46 12.41 -15.14
N ASN A 51 -8.94 13.47 -14.49
CA ASN A 51 -8.41 14.83 -14.55
C ASN A 51 -8.18 15.31 -13.11
N GLY A 52 -6.96 15.74 -12.78
CA GLY A 52 -6.59 16.19 -11.42
C GLY A 52 -5.42 15.40 -10.84
N ILE A 53 -5.19 15.58 -9.53
CA ILE A 53 -4.05 14.98 -8.81
C ILE A 53 -4.52 13.66 -8.18
N PRO A 54 -4.09 12.50 -8.71
CA PRO A 54 -4.57 11.20 -8.23
C PRO A 54 -4.12 10.89 -6.79
N GLY A 55 -3.07 11.56 -6.29
CA GLY A 55 -2.47 11.24 -5.00
C GLY A 55 -1.64 9.95 -5.06
N GLY A 56 -1.49 9.28 -3.92
CA GLY A 56 -0.75 8.04 -3.79
C GLY A 56 0.72 8.22 -3.40
N PRO A 57 1.48 7.12 -3.31
CA PRO A 57 2.85 7.05 -2.80
C PRO A 57 3.84 7.73 -3.77
N ASN A 58 3.81 9.05 -3.83
CA ASN A 58 4.57 9.88 -4.75
C ASN A 58 5.37 10.96 -4.01
N GLY A 59 5.49 10.85 -2.69
CA GLY A 59 6.24 11.75 -1.85
C GLY A 59 5.60 13.12 -1.64
N SER A 60 4.41 13.39 -2.18
CA SER A 60 3.76 14.70 -2.05
C SER A 60 3.45 15.07 -0.61
N ILE A 61 3.42 14.10 0.32
CA ILE A 61 3.22 14.36 1.74
C ILE A 61 4.23 15.34 2.35
N ARG A 62 5.39 15.57 1.73
CA ARG A 62 6.39 16.56 2.15
C ARG A 62 5.99 18.01 1.82
N ASN A 63 5.06 18.19 0.90
CA ASN A 63 4.63 19.51 0.46
C ASN A 63 3.86 20.18 1.61
N LYS A 64 4.11 21.47 1.82
CA LYS A 64 3.52 22.25 2.93
C LYS A 64 1.99 22.19 2.96
N VAL A 65 1.34 22.18 1.78
CA VAL A 65 -0.12 22.09 1.67
C VAL A 65 -0.61 20.78 2.29
N GLU A 66 -0.03 19.65 1.88
CA GLU A 66 -0.44 18.33 2.37
C GLU A 66 -0.04 18.06 3.82
N LEU A 67 1.12 18.54 4.26
CA LEU A 67 1.51 18.46 5.69
C LEU A 67 0.52 19.18 6.61
N ASN A 68 -0.08 20.27 6.13
CA ASN A 68 -1.04 21.06 6.89
C ASN A 68 -2.45 20.44 6.91
N HIS A 69 -2.72 19.37 6.15
CA HIS A 69 -3.97 18.64 6.25
C HIS A 69 -4.17 18.12 7.69
N SER A 70 -5.39 18.20 8.19
CA SER A 70 -5.79 17.83 9.54
C SER A 70 -5.39 16.41 9.94
N ALA A 71 -5.52 15.44 9.02
CA ALA A 71 -5.12 14.04 9.23
C ALA A 71 -3.60 13.85 9.32
N ASN A 72 -2.80 14.78 8.78
CA ASN A 72 -1.35 14.67 8.68
C ASN A 72 -0.59 15.34 9.83
N LYS A 73 -1.30 15.91 10.82
CA LYS A 73 -0.69 16.53 12.01
C LYS A 73 0.38 15.63 12.65
N GLY A 74 1.58 16.19 12.87
CA GLY A 74 2.73 15.52 13.46
C GLY A 74 3.64 14.80 12.45
N LEU A 75 3.23 14.66 11.17
CA LEU A 75 4.07 13.99 10.15
C LEU A 75 5.24 14.85 9.68
N GLU A 76 5.28 16.14 10.02
CA GLU A 76 6.45 16.98 9.85
C GLU A 76 7.69 16.38 10.52
N THR A 77 7.51 15.71 11.67
CA THR A 77 8.61 15.01 12.36
C THR A 77 9.14 13.84 11.54
N ALA A 78 8.25 13.06 10.90
CA ALA A 78 8.66 11.94 10.06
C ALA A 78 9.41 12.41 8.80
N VAL A 79 8.91 13.48 8.17
CA VAL A 79 9.57 14.12 7.02
C VAL A 79 10.97 14.62 7.41
N GLN A 80 11.10 15.34 8.53
CA GLN A 80 12.39 15.83 9.02
C GLN A 80 13.40 14.71 9.30
N ILE A 81 12.96 13.61 9.91
CA ILE A 81 13.84 12.45 10.13
C ILE A 81 14.28 11.84 8.79
N CYS A 82 13.36 11.75 7.81
CA CYS A 82 13.71 11.25 6.49
C CYS A 82 14.69 12.17 5.74
N GLU A 83 14.68 13.49 5.99
CA GLU A 83 15.67 14.41 5.40
C GLU A 83 17.11 14.04 5.79
N GLU A 84 17.35 13.49 7.00
CA GLU A 84 18.68 13.02 7.40
C GLU A 84 19.20 11.90 6.50
N VAL A 85 18.32 11.00 6.06
CA VAL A 85 18.66 9.93 5.10
C VAL A 85 18.74 10.49 3.68
N LYS A 86 17.80 11.36 3.30
CA LYS A 86 17.77 12.00 1.98
C LYS A 86 19.06 12.76 1.69
N ALA A 87 19.59 13.48 2.67
CA ALA A 87 20.82 14.26 2.54
C ALA A 87 22.03 13.39 2.16
N LYS A 88 22.09 12.16 2.67
CA LYS A 88 23.13 11.18 2.33
C LYS A 88 22.88 10.46 1.01
N HIS A 89 21.61 10.37 0.61
CA HIS A 89 21.17 9.67 -0.60
C HIS A 89 20.42 10.63 -1.54
N PRO A 90 21.09 11.65 -2.13
CA PRO A 90 20.41 12.66 -2.96
C PRO A 90 19.78 12.08 -4.22
N LYS A 91 20.23 10.89 -4.69
CA LYS A 91 19.71 10.23 -5.90
C LYS A 91 18.33 9.58 -5.73
N ILE A 92 17.96 9.12 -4.54
CA ILE A 92 16.65 8.46 -4.33
C ILE A 92 15.54 9.51 -4.30
N THR A 93 14.36 9.18 -4.82
CA THR A 93 13.17 10.02 -4.71
C THR A 93 12.63 10.03 -3.29
N TYR A 94 11.96 11.11 -2.89
CA TYR A 94 11.22 11.14 -1.62
C TYR A 94 10.13 10.07 -1.59
N ALA A 95 9.46 9.84 -2.72
CA ALA A 95 8.46 8.81 -2.88
C ALA A 95 8.98 7.41 -2.52
N ASP A 96 10.14 7.02 -3.07
CA ASP A 96 10.76 5.73 -2.70
C ASP A 96 11.27 5.75 -1.26
N LEU A 97 11.81 6.88 -0.78
CA LEU A 97 12.32 7.00 0.59
C LEU A 97 11.23 6.78 1.65
N TYR A 98 10.05 7.40 1.51
CA TYR A 98 8.97 7.25 2.48
C TYR A 98 8.37 5.83 2.48
N GLN A 99 8.17 5.25 1.30
CA GLN A 99 7.68 3.88 1.21
C GLN A 99 8.72 2.87 1.73
N LEU A 100 10.01 3.11 1.49
CA LEU A 100 11.09 2.31 2.08
C LEU A 100 11.13 2.45 3.61
N ALA A 101 10.92 3.65 4.14
CA ALA A 101 10.86 3.89 5.59
C ALA A 101 9.71 3.11 6.25
N GLY A 102 8.53 3.05 5.61
CA GLY A 102 7.40 2.24 6.08
C GLY A 102 7.70 0.74 6.09
N VAL A 103 8.29 0.23 5.01
CA VAL A 103 8.73 -1.18 4.93
C VAL A 103 9.76 -1.51 6.00
N VAL A 104 10.78 -0.66 6.15
CA VAL A 104 11.83 -0.86 7.15
C VAL A 104 11.26 -0.80 8.57
N ALA A 105 10.31 0.10 8.84
CA ALA A 105 9.65 0.19 10.15
C ALA A 105 8.97 -1.11 10.57
N VAL A 106 8.28 -1.79 9.63
CA VAL A 106 7.67 -3.10 9.86
C VAL A 106 8.73 -4.17 10.09
N GLU A 107 9.77 -4.22 9.24
CA GLU A 107 10.84 -5.23 9.34
C GLU A 107 11.62 -5.15 10.66
N ILE A 108 11.98 -3.95 11.13
CA ILE A 108 12.82 -3.81 12.33
C ILE A 108 12.06 -4.07 13.64
N THR A 109 10.73 -4.02 13.60
CA THR A 109 9.86 -4.24 14.76
C THR A 109 9.38 -5.68 14.85
N GLY A 110 9.91 -6.58 14.02
CA GLY A 110 9.61 -8.01 14.03
C GLY A 110 8.49 -8.45 13.07
N GLY A 111 8.00 -7.54 12.24
CA GLY A 111 6.95 -7.82 11.26
C GLY A 111 7.45 -8.55 10.01
N PRO A 112 6.55 -8.82 9.05
CA PRO A 112 6.89 -9.57 7.85
C PRO A 112 7.84 -8.80 6.92
N SER A 113 8.60 -9.55 6.11
CA SER A 113 9.36 -8.96 5.00
C SER A 113 8.42 -8.53 3.87
N ILE A 114 8.50 -7.27 3.45
CA ILE A 114 7.68 -6.70 2.38
C ILE A 114 8.56 -6.47 1.16
N ASN A 115 8.19 -7.05 0.02
CA ASN A 115 8.95 -6.88 -1.21
C ASN A 115 8.80 -5.44 -1.77
N PHE A 116 9.82 -4.62 -1.54
CA PHE A 116 9.91 -3.24 -2.00
C PHE A 116 10.42 -3.17 -3.45
N VAL A 117 9.72 -2.43 -4.30
CA VAL A 117 10.16 -2.14 -5.67
C VAL A 117 10.38 -0.64 -5.84
N PRO A 118 11.60 -0.18 -6.17
CA PRO A 118 11.89 1.24 -6.39
C PRO A 118 11.47 1.73 -7.77
N GLY A 119 11.41 3.05 -7.92
CA GLY A 119 11.15 3.75 -9.18
C GLY A 119 10.01 4.76 -9.10
N ARG A 120 9.45 5.02 -7.91
CA ARG A 120 8.42 6.05 -7.74
C ARG A 120 9.00 7.42 -8.05
N LYS A 121 8.20 8.29 -8.65
CA LYS A 121 8.58 9.66 -8.98
C LYS A 121 7.99 10.62 -7.96
N ASP A 122 8.76 11.65 -7.62
CA ASP A 122 8.29 12.71 -6.75
C ASP A 122 7.23 13.56 -7.43
N SER A 123 6.14 13.84 -6.71
CA SER A 123 5.16 14.85 -7.06
C SER A 123 5.39 16.13 -6.26
N ASN A 124 5.26 17.28 -6.92
CA ASN A 124 5.18 18.60 -6.28
C ASN A 124 3.73 19.08 -6.11
N GLN A 125 2.76 18.26 -6.52
CA GLN A 125 1.34 18.54 -6.42
C GLN A 125 0.73 17.70 -5.31
N SER A 126 0.06 18.36 -4.37
CA SER A 126 -0.65 17.72 -3.28
C SER A 126 -2.08 17.36 -3.68
N PRO A 127 -2.57 16.14 -3.36
CA PRO A 127 -3.98 15.80 -3.53
C PRO A 127 -4.84 16.68 -2.60
N PRO A 128 -6.15 16.81 -2.88
CA PRO A 128 -7.06 17.51 -1.98
C PRO A 128 -7.14 16.81 -0.61
N GLU A 129 -7.37 17.59 0.44
CA GLU A 129 -7.64 17.08 1.79
C GLU A 129 -8.93 16.21 1.82
N GLY A 130 -9.06 15.36 2.84
CA GLY A 130 -10.28 14.58 3.10
C GLY A 130 -10.29 13.18 2.49
N ARG A 131 -9.19 12.75 1.86
CA ARG A 131 -9.09 11.40 1.27
C ARG A 131 -8.72 10.30 2.27
N LEU A 132 -8.10 10.62 3.40
CA LEU A 132 -7.74 9.66 4.43
C LEU A 132 -8.95 9.29 5.31
N PRO A 133 -8.98 8.08 5.91
CA PRO A 133 -10.12 7.65 6.72
C PRO A 133 -10.28 8.52 7.98
N ASP A 134 -11.54 8.74 8.39
CA ASP A 134 -11.88 9.43 9.63
C ASP A 134 -12.06 8.35 10.70
N ALA A 135 -11.24 8.43 11.74
CA ALA A 135 -11.21 7.49 12.85
C ALA A 135 -12.56 7.34 13.57
N LYS A 136 -13.46 8.34 13.46
CA LYS A 136 -14.76 8.39 14.14
C LYS A 136 -15.89 7.68 13.38
N LEU A 137 -15.67 7.29 12.13
CA LEU A 137 -16.67 6.66 11.29
C LEU A 137 -16.57 5.12 11.33
N GLY A 138 -17.49 4.43 10.66
CA GLY A 138 -17.63 2.98 10.71
C GLY A 138 -17.26 2.25 9.40
N ALA A 139 -17.70 1.00 9.29
CA ALA A 139 -17.34 0.08 8.21
C ALA A 139 -17.66 0.61 6.79
N SER A 140 -18.81 1.27 6.60
CA SER A 140 -19.17 1.87 5.30
C SER A 140 -18.17 2.93 4.84
N HIS A 141 -17.66 3.75 5.77
CA HIS A 141 -16.64 4.75 5.48
C HIS A 141 -15.30 4.11 5.12
N LEU A 142 -14.90 3.07 5.85
CA LEU A 142 -13.69 2.31 5.53
C LEU A 142 -13.78 1.73 4.11
N ARG A 143 -14.92 1.13 3.73
CA ARG A 143 -15.13 0.66 2.36
C ARG A 143 -15.06 1.79 1.35
N GLU A 144 -15.73 2.92 1.58
CA GLU A 144 -15.67 4.07 0.67
C GLU A 144 -14.21 4.50 0.39
N VAL A 145 -13.43 4.68 1.46
CA VAL A 145 -12.05 5.15 1.38
C VAL A 145 -11.12 4.14 0.72
N PHE A 146 -11.16 2.88 1.15
CA PHE A 146 -10.25 1.85 0.63
C PHE A 146 -10.68 1.34 -0.76
N TYR A 147 -11.97 1.28 -1.07
CA TYR A 147 -12.44 0.89 -2.41
C TYR A 147 -12.09 1.96 -3.44
N ARG A 148 -12.06 3.25 -3.05
CA ARG A 148 -11.51 4.33 -3.90
C ARG A 148 -10.05 4.07 -4.27
N MET A 149 -9.27 3.50 -3.35
CA MET A 149 -7.88 3.09 -3.60
C MET A 149 -7.78 1.80 -4.45
N GLY A 150 -8.87 1.04 -4.61
CA GLY A 150 -8.86 -0.28 -5.25
C GLY A 150 -8.46 -1.42 -4.31
N LEU A 151 -8.57 -1.22 -3.00
CA LEU A 151 -8.29 -2.23 -1.97
C LEU A 151 -9.58 -2.96 -1.55
N SER A 152 -9.48 -4.22 -1.14
CA SER A 152 -10.61 -5.08 -0.77
C SER A 152 -10.93 -5.05 0.72
N ASP A 153 -12.05 -5.67 1.14
CA ASP A 153 -12.40 -5.85 2.56
C ASP A 153 -11.29 -6.54 3.36
N LYS A 154 -10.59 -7.53 2.76
CA LYS A 154 -9.43 -8.17 3.38
C LYS A 154 -8.27 -7.20 3.58
N ASP A 155 -8.02 -6.36 2.57
CA ASP A 155 -6.96 -5.35 2.63
C ASP A 155 -7.25 -4.31 3.73
N ILE A 156 -8.53 -3.93 3.92
CA ILE A 156 -8.96 -3.04 5.02
C ILE A 156 -8.54 -3.63 6.37
N VAL A 157 -9.03 -4.83 6.70
CA VAL A 157 -8.82 -5.42 8.02
C VAL A 157 -7.34 -5.68 8.29
N VAL A 158 -6.62 -6.24 7.32
CA VAL A 158 -5.22 -6.57 7.53
C VAL A 158 -4.36 -5.31 7.68
N LEU A 159 -4.62 -4.24 6.91
CA LEU A 159 -3.88 -2.99 7.02
C LEU A 159 -4.17 -2.24 8.32
N SER A 160 -5.39 -2.34 8.86
CA SER A 160 -5.71 -1.84 10.21
C SER A 160 -4.84 -2.49 11.29
N GLY A 161 -4.36 -3.72 11.06
CA GLY A 161 -3.35 -4.37 11.90
C GLY A 161 -2.05 -3.58 12.07
N GLY A 162 -1.78 -2.59 11.22
CA GLY A 162 -0.67 -1.65 11.42
C GLY A 162 -0.75 -0.85 12.73
N HIS A 163 -1.94 -0.71 13.32
CA HIS A 163 -2.13 -0.13 14.65
C HIS A 163 -1.51 -0.97 15.78
N THR A 164 -1.04 -2.20 15.51
CA THR A 164 -0.19 -2.93 16.46
C THR A 164 1.04 -2.14 16.88
N LEU A 165 1.51 -1.22 16.02
CA LEU A 165 2.60 -0.30 16.28
C LEU A 165 2.10 1.10 16.63
N GLY A 166 2.66 1.65 17.71
CA GLY A 166 2.52 3.04 18.11
C GLY A 166 1.29 3.34 18.95
N LYS A 167 0.90 4.61 18.91
CA LYS A 167 -0.17 5.16 19.74
C LYS A 167 -0.80 6.38 19.09
N ALA A 168 -2.05 6.64 19.41
CA ALA A 168 -2.65 7.93 19.13
C ALA A 168 -2.08 9.00 20.06
N ASN A 169 -2.09 10.24 19.56
CA ASN A 169 -1.71 11.42 20.32
C ASN A 169 -2.89 12.40 20.32
N LYS A 170 -3.05 13.18 21.40
CA LYS A 170 -4.11 14.19 21.58
C LYS A 170 -4.33 15.09 20.35
N ARG A 171 -3.32 15.30 19.50
CA ARG A 171 -3.43 15.96 18.18
C ARG A 171 -4.54 15.40 17.28
N SER A 172 -4.86 14.11 17.41
CA SER A 172 -5.93 13.40 16.68
C SER A 172 -7.30 13.46 17.38
N GLY A 173 -7.35 13.96 18.62
CA GLY A 173 -8.53 13.84 19.50
C GLY A 173 -8.60 12.51 20.27
N PHE A 174 -7.66 11.59 20.04
CA PHE A 174 -7.53 10.32 20.75
C PHE A 174 -6.15 10.22 21.43
N GLU A 175 -6.02 9.33 22.41
CA GLU A 175 -4.77 9.12 23.14
C GLU A 175 -4.65 7.67 23.61
N GLY A 176 -3.44 7.12 23.54
CA GLY A 176 -3.13 5.78 24.02
C GLY A 176 -2.66 4.82 22.92
N PRO A 177 -1.93 3.76 23.28
CA PRO A 177 -1.55 2.69 22.36
C PRO A 177 -2.70 1.72 22.13
N TRP A 178 -2.70 1.01 21.00
CA TRP A 178 -3.66 -0.07 20.75
C TRP A 178 -3.24 -1.41 21.39
N THR A 179 -1.95 -1.59 21.65
CA THR A 179 -1.38 -2.81 22.19
C THR A 179 -0.52 -2.52 23.43
N LYS A 180 -0.31 -3.54 24.26
CA LYS A 180 0.56 -3.46 25.45
C LYS A 180 2.04 -3.24 25.08
N GLU A 181 2.46 -3.69 23.90
CA GLU A 181 3.82 -3.56 23.35
C GLU A 181 3.82 -2.74 22.04
N PRO A 182 3.64 -1.40 22.08
CA PRO A 182 3.45 -0.58 20.87
C PRO A 182 4.70 -0.39 19.99
N TRP A 183 5.75 -1.17 20.23
CA TRP A 183 7.03 -1.14 19.50
C TRP A 183 7.31 -2.47 18.80
N LYS A 184 6.41 -3.44 18.92
CA LYS A 184 6.51 -4.79 18.39
C LYS A 184 5.40 -5.02 17.37
N PHE A 185 5.77 -5.52 16.20
CA PHE A 185 4.81 -5.83 15.16
C PHE A 185 4.41 -7.30 15.28
N ASP A 186 3.21 -7.55 15.78
CA ASP A 186 2.59 -8.87 15.89
C ASP A 186 1.06 -8.74 15.75
N ASN A 187 0.32 -9.82 15.98
CA ASN A 187 -1.14 -9.82 15.86
C ASN A 187 -1.88 -9.32 17.11
N SER A 188 -1.18 -8.73 18.11
CA SER A 188 -1.80 -8.29 19.36
C SER A 188 -2.93 -7.28 19.14
N TYR A 189 -2.85 -6.46 18.09
CA TYR A 189 -3.96 -5.56 17.73
C TYR A 189 -5.29 -6.30 17.59
N PHE A 190 -5.31 -7.44 16.89
CA PHE A 190 -6.55 -8.21 16.68
C PHE A 190 -6.98 -8.95 17.94
N VAL A 191 -6.02 -9.42 18.74
CA VAL A 191 -6.30 -10.08 20.04
C VAL A 191 -6.98 -9.09 20.99
N GLU A 192 -6.36 -7.93 21.23
CA GLU A 192 -6.91 -6.89 22.10
C GLU A 192 -8.24 -6.33 21.56
N LEU A 193 -8.41 -6.30 20.23
CA LEU A 193 -9.66 -5.86 19.61
C LEU A 193 -10.83 -6.80 19.91
N LEU A 194 -10.59 -8.12 19.95
CA LEU A 194 -11.62 -9.12 20.31
C LEU A 194 -11.88 -9.22 21.82
N GLU A 195 -10.90 -8.88 22.66
CA GLU A 195 -11.08 -8.79 24.12
C GLU A 195 -12.02 -7.64 24.52
N GLY A 196 -12.18 -6.63 23.65
CA GLY A 196 -13.00 -5.45 23.92
C GLY A 196 -12.22 -4.37 24.67
N GLN A 197 -12.91 -3.54 25.45
CA GLN A 197 -12.28 -2.38 26.07
C GLN A 197 -11.39 -2.76 27.25
N THR A 198 -10.07 -2.78 27.02
CA THR A 198 -9.04 -2.96 28.06
C THR A 198 -8.58 -1.61 28.62
N GLU A 199 -8.40 -1.51 29.94
CA GLU A 199 -7.91 -0.29 30.58
C GLU A 199 -6.51 0.08 30.07
N GLY A 200 -6.32 1.36 29.73
CA GLY A 200 -5.06 1.88 29.19
C GLY A 200 -4.81 1.63 27.71
N LEU A 201 -5.67 0.85 27.03
CA LEU A 201 -5.60 0.62 25.58
C LEU A 201 -6.68 1.40 24.83
N LEU A 202 -6.31 1.82 23.62
CA LEU A 202 -7.16 2.56 22.71
C LEU A 202 -7.86 1.62 21.73
N GLN A 203 -9.14 1.89 21.47
CA GLN A 203 -9.86 1.38 20.31
C GLN A 203 -10.65 2.53 19.69
N LEU A 204 -10.30 2.90 18.46
CA LEU A 204 -11.05 3.90 17.70
C LEU A 204 -12.41 3.34 17.27
N PRO A 205 -13.40 4.20 16.98
CA PRO A 205 -14.65 3.77 16.35
C PRO A 205 -14.44 2.94 15.07
N THR A 206 -13.46 3.32 14.25
CA THR A 206 -13.05 2.54 13.06
C THR A 206 -12.47 1.16 13.38
N ASP A 207 -11.76 0.99 14.51
CA ASP A 207 -11.27 -0.32 14.95
C ASP A 207 -12.45 -1.20 15.39
N LYS A 208 -13.37 -0.65 16.20
CA LYS A 208 -14.58 -1.34 16.67
C LYS A 208 -15.47 -1.80 15.52
N ALA A 209 -15.58 -0.98 14.47
CA ALA A 209 -16.32 -1.31 13.26
C ALA A 209 -15.79 -2.59 12.55
N LEU A 210 -14.53 -2.98 12.75
CA LEU A 210 -13.99 -4.23 12.19
C LEU A 210 -14.56 -5.47 12.89
N VAL A 211 -14.95 -5.35 14.16
CA VAL A 211 -15.57 -6.44 14.93
C VAL A 211 -17.07 -6.47 14.69
N GLU A 212 -17.71 -5.31 14.54
CA GLU A 212 -19.16 -5.17 14.36
C GLU A 212 -19.63 -5.59 12.95
N ASP A 213 -18.81 -5.38 11.91
CA ASP A 213 -19.14 -5.79 10.55
C ASP A 213 -18.90 -7.30 10.33
N PRO A 214 -19.91 -8.08 9.90
CA PRO A 214 -19.77 -9.54 9.79
C PRO A 214 -18.72 -10.03 8.79
N VAL A 215 -18.37 -9.24 7.77
CA VAL A 215 -17.35 -9.62 6.79
C VAL A 215 -15.97 -9.33 7.36
N PHE A 216 -15.79 -8.16 7.98
CA PHE A 216 -14.53 -7.80 8.64
C PHE A 216 -14.22 -8.71 9.82
N HIS A 217 -15.23 -9.05 10.64
CA HIS A 217 -15.08 -9.86 11.83
C HIS A 217 -14.37 -11.19 11.55
N ARG A 218 -14.69 -11.85 10.42
CA ARG A 218 -14.07 -13.11 10.01
C ARG A 218 -12.54 -12.98 9.83
N TYR A 219 -12.08 -11.85 9.30
CA TYR A 219 -10.65 -11.59 9.16
C TYR A 219 -10.01 -11.21 10.50
N VAL A 220 -10.71 -10.45 11.35
CA VAL A 220 -10.24 -10.14 12.72
C VAL A 220 -10.02 -11.44 13.51
N GLU A 221 -10.98 -12.36 13.50
CA GLU A 221 -10.85 -13.66 14.16
C GLU A 221 -9.71 -14.50 13.59
N LEU A 222 -9.54 -14.51 12.25
CA LEU A 222 -8.45 -15.21 11.60
C LEU A 222 -7.10 -14.70 12.11
N TYR A 223 -6.88 -13.38 12.05
CA TYR A 223 -5.60 -12.79 12.39
C TYR A 223 -5.30 -12.82 13.89
N ALA A 224 -6.33 -12.74 14.75
CA ALA A 224 -6.16 -12.94 16.19
C ALA A 224 -5.69 -14.37 16.54
N LYS A 225 -6.15 -15.39 15.78
CA LYS A 225 -5.81 -16.81 16.00
C LYS A 225 -4.50 -17.23 15.31
N ASP A 226 -4.14 -16.60 14.19
CA ASP A 226 -3.00 -16.99 13.36
C ASP A 226 -2.16 -15.76 12.95
N ASN A 227 -1.06 -15.55 13.69
CA ASN A 227 -0.09 -14.48 13.39
C ASN A 227 0.60 -14.68 12.04
N ASP A 228 0.82 -15.92 11.58
CA ASP A 228 1.47 -16.17 10.30
C ASP A 228 0.53 -15.82 9.14
N ALA A 229 -0.77 -16.08 9.28
CA ALA A 229 -1.78 -15.60 8.34
C ALA A 229 -1.80 -14.07 8.27
N PHE A 230 -1.79 -13.41 9.44
CA PHE A 230 -1.68 -11.96 9.50
C PHE A 230 -0.44 -11.46 8.76
N PHE A 231 0.74 -12.02 9.04
CA PHE A 231 2.00 -11.59 8.44
C PHE A 231 2.03 -11.80 6.93
N ARG A 232 1.59 -12.96 6.44
CA ARG A 232 1.50 -13.25 5.00
C ARG A 232 0.60 -12.24 4.29
N ASP A 233 -0.58 -11.99 4.84
CA ASP A 233 -1.57 -11.12 4.22
C ASP A 233 -1.19 -9.64 4.35
N TYR A 234 -0.60 -9.23 5.48
CA TYR A 234 -0.11 -7.88 5.69
C TYR A 234 0.97 -7.52 4.69
N ALA A 235 1.91 -8.44 4.43
CA ALA A 235 2.97 -8.21 3.44
C ALA A 235 2.40 -7.95 2.04
N VAL A 236 1.38 -8.72 1.64
CA VAL A 236 0.70 -8.56 0.35
C VAL A 236 -0.05 -7.23 0.27
N SER A 237 -0.85 -6.91 1.29
CA SER A 237 -1.67 -5.69 1.28
C SER A 237 -0.85 -4.42 1.47
N HIS A 238 0.20 -4.44 2.30
CA HIS A 238 1.14 -3.32 2.43
C HIS A 238 1.84 -3.06 1.08
N LYS A 239 2.26 -4.13 0.37
CA LYS A 239 2.83 -3.98 -0.96
C LYS A 239 1.85 -3.30 -1.92
N LYS A 240 0.59 -3.78 -2.01
CA LYS A 240 -0.46 -3.16 -2.83
C LYS A 240 -0.62 -1.67 -2.52
N LEU A 241 -0.75 -1.33 -1.24
CA LEU A 241 -0.85 0.05 -0.77
C LEU A 241 0.35 0.89 -1.23
N SER A 242 1.57 0.40 -0.99
CA SER A 242 2.80 1.11 -1.34
C SER A 242 2.98 1.33 -2.85
N GLU A 243 2.25 0.58 -3.69
CA GLU A 243 2.33 0.60 -5.15
C GLU A 243 1.07 1.18 -5.81
N LEU A 244 0.16 1.79 -5.04
CA LEU A 244 -1.02 2.45 -5.59
C LEU A 244 -0.64 3.51 -6.63
N GLY A 245 -1.16 3.41 -7.85
CA GLY A 245 -0.80 4.30 -8.96
C GLY A 245 0.63 4.16 -9.49
N PHE A 246 1.45 3.29 -8.91
CA PHE A 246 2.80 2.99 -9.38
C PHE A 246 2.75 1.88 -10.43
N THR A 247 3.00 2.24 -11.69
CA THR A 247 3.03 1.25 -12.78
C THR A 247 4.45 0.77 -13.00
N GLN A 248 4.68 -0.54 -12.83
CA GLN A 248 5.94 -1.13 -13.24
C GLN A 248 6.04 -1.14 -14.78
N PRO A 249 7.21 -0.81 -15.38
CA PRO A 249 7.43 -1.05 -16.79
C PRO A 249 7.24 -2.53 -17.08
N SER A 250 6.23 -2.84 -17.89
CA SER A 250 6.03 -4.17 -18.44
C SER A 250 7.26 -4.57 -19.26
N SER A 251 7.90 -5.68 -18.89
CA SER A 251 8.91 -6.33 -19.74
C SER A 251 8.30 -7.17 -20.86
N ALA A 252 6.97 -7.24 -20.97
CA ALA A 252 6.35 -7.92 -22.10
C ALA A 252 6.57 -7.05 -23.36
N PRO A 253 7.14 -7.60 -24.45
CA PRO A 253 7.00 -6.96 -25.74
C PRO A 253 5.50 -6.77 -25.95
N LYS A 254 5.07 -5.57 -26.33
CA LYS A 254 3.77 -5.42 -26.98
C LYS A 254 3.85 -6.30 -28.22
N VAL A 255 3.35 -7.53 -28.15
CA VAL A 255 3.10 -8.32 -29.34
C VAL A 255 2.03 -7.53 -30.08
N LEU A 256 2.47 -6.69 -31.01
CA LEU A 256 1.62 -6.17 -32.04
C LEU A 256 1.18 -7.42 -32.81
N VAL A 257 -0.04 -7.89 -32.55
CA VAL A 257 -0.66 -8.92 -33.39
C VAL A 257 -0.94 -8.23 -34.72
N THR A 258 0.09 -8.10 -35.55
CA THR A 258 -0.10 -8.02 -36.99
C THR A 258 -0.67 -9.36 -37.37
N LEU A 259 -1.99 -9.40 -37.59
CA LEU A 259 -2.64 -10.49 -38.33
C LEU A 259 -1.87 -10.61 -39.65
N THR A 260 -0.95 -11.58 -39.70
CA THR A 260 -0.21 -11.87 -40.91
C THR A 260 -1.22 -12.34 -41.94
N ILE A 261 -1.09 -11.80 -43.15
CA ILE A 261 -1.92 -12.10 -44.33
C ILE A 261 -2.12 -13.63 -44.52
N ALA A 262 -1.17 -14.45 -44.06
CA ALA A 262 -1.26 -15.91 -44.04
C ALA A 262 -2.47 -16.47 -43.28
N ALA A 263 -2.90 -15.87 -42.15
CA ALA A 263 -4.07 -16.36 -41.39
C ALA A 263 -5.39 -16.08 -42.14
N ILE A 264 -5.45 -14.94 -42.84
CA ILE A 264 -6.58 -14.58 -43.69
C ILE A 264 -6.62 -15.47 -44.94
N ILE A 265 -5.47 -15.74 -45.56
CA ILE A 265 -5.39 -16.66 -46.71
C ILE A 265 -5.79 -18.08 -46.29
N ALA A 266 -5.32 -18.57 -45.13
CA ALA A 266 -5.70 -19.90 -44.64
C ALA A 266 -7.21 -20.04 -44.38
N ALA A 267 -7.84 -19.01 -43.80
CA ALA A 267 -9.29 -18.98 -43.60
C ALA A 267 -10.06 -18.97 -44.94
N LEU A 268 -9.61 -18.18 -45.92
CA LEU A 268 -10.24 -18.10 -47.24
C LEU A 268 -10.07 -19.40 -48.05
N VAL A 269 -8.93 -20.08 -47.93
CA VAL A 269 -8.70 -21.38 -48.58
C VAL A 269 -9.55 -22.46 -47.91
N TYR A 270 -9.67 -22.46 -46.58
CA TYR A 270 -10.51 -23.41 -45.87
C TYR A 270 -11.98 -23.29 -46.26
N ASP A 271 -12.53 -22.07 -46.33
CA ASP A 271 -13.92 -21.86 -46.72
C ASP A 271 -14.19 -22.30 -48.18
N LYS A 272 -13.25 -22.06 -49.10
CA LYS A 272 -13.34 -22.54 -50.49
C LYS A 272 -13.27 -24.06 -50.60
N CYS A 273 -12.40 -24.72 -49.81
CA CYS A 273 -12.34 -26.18 -49.79
C CYS A 273 -13.61 -26.79 -49.18
N LYS A 274 -14.19 -26.15 -48.16
CA LYS A 274 -15.42 -26.61 -47.53
C LYS A 274 -16.63 -26.50 -48.45
N SER A 275 -16.76 -25.39 -49.20
CA SER A 275 -17.85 -25.23 -50.18
C SER A 275 -17.75 -26.28 -51.30
N PHE A 276 -16.55 -26.52 -51.82
CA PHE A 276 -16.32 -27.52 -52.88
C PHE A 276 -16.68 -28.95 -52.44
N VAL A 277 -16.35 -29.33 -51.20
CA VAL A 277 -16.71 -30.64 -50.64
C VAL A 277 -18.23 -30.74 -50.39
N GLN A 278 -18.89 -29.63 -50.06
CA GLN A 278 -20.34 -29.60 -49.89
C GLN A 278 -21.06 -29.76 -51.23
N ASP A 279 -20.58 -29.08 -52.27
CA ASP A 279 -21.12 -29.15 -53.63
C ASP A 279 -20.91 -30.54 -54.27
N MET A 280 -19.82 -31.24 -53.93
CA MET A 280 -19.61 -32.61 -54.39
C MET A 280 -20.55 -33.64 -53.73
N LYS A 281 -21.07 -33.36 -52.53
CA LYS A 281 -21.99 -34.26 -51.82
C LYS A 281 -23.44 -34.17 -52.30
N THR A 282 -23.79 -33.13 -53.05
CA THR A 282 -25.10 -32.95 -53.67
C THR A 282 -25.17 -33.48 -55.11
N LEU A 283 -24.06 -34.02 -55.63
CA LEU A 283 -23.91 -34.55 -57.00
C LEU A 283 -23.82 -36.09 -57.06
N VAL A 284 -24.06 -36.79 -55.94
CA VAL A 284 -24.20 -38.26 -55.82
C VAL A 284 -25.56 -38.57 -55.23
#